data_AF-W7KA25-F1
#
_entry.id   AF-W7KA25-F1
#
_cell.length_a   1.000
_cell.length_b   1.000
_cell.length_c   1.000
_cell.angle_alpha   90.00
_cell.angle_beta   90.00
_cell.angle_gamma   90.00
#
_symmetry.space_group_name_H-M   'P 1'
#
loop_
_entity.id
_entity.type
_entity.pdbx_description
1 polymer ?
#
loop_
_entity_poly.entity_id
_entity_poly.type
_entity_poly.pdbx_seq_one_letter_code
_entity_poly.pdbx_strand_id
1 'polypeptide(L)'
;MIFDFALNNCCERNQYITFINISVCAIINIICWKWKILEPFKLLTVFLHEFSHASACWLTGGKVKAIEVNKDHGGSTRTVGGNQYLILPAGYIGSCFYGMFFILMAYLSKWTLLISTVFLCFLLLLVLVVYAKNMFLRFLCLLFLSITISIWVLCEYYKDKVYYWPLIIIMTFIGVLNEMYSIVDIFEDLITRSTPDSDSYKYAKLTKCSSKLCGVLWLLINFFFIILTIYLIGAIQVKNFDTELYHKVGIQIKK
;
A
#
# COMPACT_ATOMS: atom_id res chain seq x y z
N MET A 1 7.67 18.38 -12.84
CA MET A 1 7.82 16.94 -13.03
C MET A 1 8.24 16.74 -14.48
N ILE A 2 9.32 16.02 -14.73
CA ILE A 2 9.80 15.69 -16.09
C ILE A 2 9.83 14.16 -16.19
N PHE A 3 9.33 13.61 -17.28
CA PHE A 3 9.34 12.17 -17.54
C PHE A 3 10.47 11.82 -18.50
N ASP A 4 11.43 11.01 -18.03
CA ASP A 4 12.49 10.41 -18.83
C ASP A 4 12.19 8.92 -19.07
N PHE A 5 11.38 8.64 -20.10
CA PHE A 5 10.99 7.27 -20.47
C PHE A 5 12.18 6.39 -20.88
N ALA A 6 13.28 6.98 -21.32
CA ALA A 6 14.48 6.25 -21.74
C ALA A 6 15.43 5.96 -20.58
N LEU A 7 15.17 6.52 -19.39
CA LEU A 7 16.05 6.45 -18.22
C LEU A 7 17.48 6.95 -18.50
N ASN A 8 17.66 7.80 -19.51
CA ASN A 8 18.98 8.28 -19.95
C ASN A 8 19.69 9.09 -18.86
N ASN A 9 18.92 9.81 -18.06
CA ASN A 9 19.40 10.62 -16.96
C ASN A 9 19.07 9.99 -15.59
N CYS A 10 18.69 8.70 -15.56
CA CYS A 10 18.55 8.02 -14.28
C CYS A 10 19.95 7.66 -13.74
N CYS A 11 20.28 7.98 -12.49
CA CYS A 11 19.39 8.53 -11.48
C CYS A 11 19.92 9.84 -10.90
N GLU A 12 19.04 10.83 -10.73
CA GLU A 12 19.36 12.06 -9.99
C GLU A 12 19.36 11.77 -8.48
N ARG A 13 19.92 12.69 -7.68
CA ARG A 13 20.05 12.55 -6.22
C ARG A 13 18.75 12.15 -5.51
N ASN A 14 17.63 12.78 -5.86
CA ASN A 14 16.34 12.50 -5.21
C ASN A 14 15.86 11.07 -5.50
N GLN A 15 16.08 10.57 -6.72
CA GLN A 15 15.74 9.21 -7.10
C GLN A 15 16.59 8.19 -6.35
N TYR A 16 17.89 8.44 -6.18
CA TYR A 16 18.75 7.60 -5.34
C TYR A 16 18.26 7.55 -3.89
N ILE A 17 17.89 8.69 -3.32
CA ILE A 17 17.34 8.74 -1.95
C ILE A 17 16.05 7.91 -1.86
N THR A 18 15.15 8.02 -2.84
CA THR A 18 13.92 7.20 -2.91
C THR A 18 14.25 5.71 -2.97
N PHE A 19 15.16 5.28 -3.85
CA PHE A 19 15.57 3.87 -3.95
C PHE A 19 16.20 3.36 -2.65
N ILE A 20 17.03 4.17 -1.99
CA ILE A 20 17.62 3.83 -0.69
C ILE A 20 16.52 3.64 0.36
N ASN A 21 15.56 4.57 0.46
CA ASN A 21 14.48 4.45 1.44
C ASN A 21 13.61 3.22 1.21
N ILE A 22 13.24 2.94 -0.04
CA ILE A 22 12.48 1.73 -0.40
C ILE A 22 13.27 0.47 0.00
N SER A 23 14.56 0.43 -0.32
CA SER A 23 15.44 -0.70 0.02
C SER A 23 15.54 -0.89 1.53
N VAL A 24 15.70 0.20 2.29
CA VAL A 24 15.74 0.17 3.76
C VAL A 24 14.41 -0.32 4.33
N CYS A 25 13.27 0.19 3.84
CA CYS A 25 11.95 -0.29 4.26
C CYS A 25 11.76 -1.78 3.95
N ALA A 26 12.19 -2.25 2.77
CA ALA A 26 12.11 -3.65 2.38
C ALA A 26 12.97 -4.53 3.29
N ILE A 27 14.21 -4.13 3.57
CA ILE A 27 15.11 -4.84 4.48
C ILE A 27 14.52 -4.90 5.90
N ILE A 28 13.98 -3.80 6.41
CA ILE A 28 13.30 -3.77 7.71
C ILE A 28 12.12 -4.74 7.72
N ASN A 29 11.29 -4.75 6.68
CA ASN A 29 10.16 -5.68 6.57
C ASN A 29 10.61 -7.14 6.55
N ILE A 30 11.70 -7.47 5.85
CA ILE A 30 12.27 -8.82 5.82
C ILE A 30 12.79 -9.22 7.21
N ILE A 31 13.60 -8.38 7.85
CA ILE A 31 14.22 -8.69 9.15
C ILE A 31 13.16 -8.79 10.25
N CYS A 32 12.24 -7.83 10.29
CA CYS A 32 11.18 -7.75 11.29
C CYS A 32 9.97 -8.64 10.94
N TRP A 33 10.03 -9.48 9.90
CA TRP A 33 8.87 -10.23 9.42
C TRP A 33 8.21 -11.07 10.50
N LYS A 34 8.99 -11.69 11.38
CA LYS A 34 8.49 -12.54 12.48
C LYS A 34 8.20 -11.78 13.77
N TRP A 35 8.48 -10.48 13.81
CA TRP A 35 8.34 -9.68 15.03
C TRP A 35 6.93 -9.12 15.15
N LYS A 36 6.34 -9.22 16.35
CA LYS A 36 4.98 -8.76 16.64
C LYS A 36 4.76 -7.26 16.39
N ILE A 37 5.83 -6.46 16.37
CA ILE A 37 5.74 -5.03 16.07
C ILE A 37 5.27 -4.75 14.63
N LEU A 38 5.51 -5.67 13.70
CA LEU A 38 5.09 -5.55 12.31
C LEU A 38 3.64 -6.01 12.09
N GLU A 39 3.09 -6.79 13.02
CA GLU A 39 1.74 -7.38 12.95
C GLU A 39 0.62 -6.36 12.69
N PRO A 40 0.52 -5.22 13.40
CA PRO A 40 -0.51 -4.22 13.07
C PRO A 40 -0.36 -3.68 11.64
N PHE A 41 0.86 -3.52 11.13
CA PHE A 41 1.09 -3.05 9.76
C PHE A 41 0.69 -4.10 8.72
N LYS A 42 0.95 -5.38 8.98
CA LYS A 42 0.43 -6.48 8.14
C LYS A 42 -1.10 -6.55 8.15
N LEU A 43 -1.73 -6.23 9.27
CA LEU A 43 -3.19 -6.16 9.33
C LEU A 43 -3.74 -4.95 8.56
N LEU A 44 -2.98 -3.85 8.46
CA LEU A 44 -3.31 -2.75 7.56
C LEU A 44 -3.27 -3.18 6.09
N THR A 45 -2.36 -4.08 5.69
CA THR A 45 -2.33 -4.60 4.32
C THR A 45 -3.55 -5.49 4.03
N VAL A 46 -3.95 -6.34 4.99
CA VAL A 46 -5.21 -7.11 4.90
C VAL A 46 -6.43 -6.17 4.80
N PHE A 47 -6.44 -5.07 5.57
CA PHE A 47 -7.48 -4.06 5.46
C PHE A 47 -7.57 -3.46 4.05
N LEU A 48 -6.44 -3.12 3.42
CA LEU A 48 -6.42 -2.58 2.06
C LEU A 48 -6.86 -3.64 1.03
N HIS A 49 -6.50 -4.90 1.24
CA HIS A 49 -6.98 -6.03 0.43
C HIS A 49 -8.52 -6.11 0.46
N GLU A 50 -9.10 -6.14 1.66
CA GLU A 50 -10.56 -6.17 1.83
C GLU A 50 -11.27 -4.94 1.28
N PHE A 51 -10.69 -3.76 1.50
CA PHE A 51 -11.21 -2.54 0.91
C PHE A 51 -11.19 -2.56 -0.63
N SER A 52 -10.27 -3.31 -1.24
CA SER A 52 -10.22 -3.47 -2.70
C SER A 52 -11.39 -4.29 -3.22
N HIS A 53 -11.79 -5.37 -2.52
CA HIS A 53 -13.04 -6.08 -2.83
C HIS A 53 -14.25 -5.16 -2.72
N ALA A 54 -14.30 -4.34 -1.66
CA ALA A 54 -15.38 -3.38 -1.44
C ALA A 54 -15.47 -2.37 -2.60
N SER A 55 -14.32 -1.84 -3.01
CA SER A 55 -14.21 -0.91 -4.14
C SER A 55 -14.69 -1.52 -5.46
N ALA A 56 -14.22 -2.72 -5.79
CA ALA A 56 -14.66 -3.43 -6.99
C ALA A 56 -16.15 -3.78 -6.95
N CYS A 57 -16.70 -4.08 -5.77
CA CYS A 57 -18.13 -4.31 -5.60
C CYS A 57 -18.93 -3.04 -5.92
N TRP A 58 -18.55 -1.87 -5.37
CA TRP A 58 -19.23 -0.61 -5.67
C TRP A 58 -19.13 -0.24 -7.16
N LEU A 59 -17.94 -0.36 -7.76
CA LEU A 59 -17.72 -0.03 -9.17
C LEU A 59 -18.51 -0.91 -10.14
N THR A 60 -18.89 -2.12 -9.70
CA THR A 60 -19.65 -3.07 -10.51
C THR A 60 -21.15 -3.08 -10.16
N GLY A 61 -21.62 -2.08 -9.41
CA GLY A 61 -23.03 -1.90 -9.06
C GLY A 61 -23.52 -2.77 -7.91
N GLY A 62 -22.63 -3.45 -7.19
CA GLY A 62 -22.94 -4.20 -5.98
C GLY A 62 -23.00 -3.33 -4.73
N LYS A 63 -23.42 -3.93 -3.61
CA LYS A 63 -23.49 -3.29 -2.30
C LYS A 63 -22.60 -4.01 -1.29
N VAL A 64 -21.76 -3.25 -0.59
CA VAL A 64 -20.96 -3.76 0.53
C VAL A 64 -21.79 -3.68 1.80
N LYS A 65 -21.84 -4.78 2.56
CA LYS A 65 -22.60 -4.89 3.81
C LYS A 65 -21.72 -4.73 5.04
N ALA A 66 -20.50 -5.24 4.99
CA ALA A 66 -19.58 -5.23 6.10
C ALA A 66 -18.17 -5.60 5.64
N ILE A 67 -17.18 -5.11 6.38
CA ILE A 67 -15.77 -5.51 6.29
C ILE A 67 -15.33 -6.03 7.66
N GLU A 68 -14.59 -7.13 7.67
CA GLU A 68 -13.98 -7.74 8.84
C GLU A 68 -12.49 -7.96 8.58
N VAL A 69 -11.65 -7.65 9.56
CA VAL A 69 -10.22 -8.01 9.59
C VAL A 69 -9.96 -8.64 10.95
N ASN A 70 -9.30 -9.79 10.99
CA ASN A 70 -9.08 -10.61 12.17
C ASN A 70 -7.59 -10.66 12.55
N LYS A 71 -7.30 -11.04 13.80
CA LYS A 71 -5.93 -11.08 14.34
C LYS A 71 -5.02 -12.08 13.64
N ASP A 72 -5.59 -13.13 13.07
CA ASP A 72 -4.91 -14.19 12.33
C ASP A 72 -4.63 -13.82 10.87
N HIS A 73 -4.63 -12.51 10.55
CA HIS A 73 -4.52 -11.96 9.20
C HIS A 73 -5.65 -12.36 8.24
N GLY A 74 -6.74 -12.96 8.73
CA GLY A 74 -7.92 -13.23 7.92
C GLY A 74 -8.76 -11.97 7.67
N GLY A 75 -9.24 -11.80 6.44
CA GLY A 75 -10.16 -10.74 6.04
C GLY A 75 -11.47 -11.30 5.50
N SER A 76 -12.55 -10.49 5.55
CA SER A 76 -13.78 -10.80 4.83
C SER A 76 -14.60 -9.57 4.50
N THR A 77 -14.88 -9.39 3.22
CA THR A 77 -15.78 -8.35 2.70
C THR A 77 -17.10 -8.98 2.24
N ARG A 78 -18.18 -8.65 2.95
CA ARG A 78 -19.51 -9.15 2.63
C ARG A 78 -20.15 -8.28 1.57
N THR A 79 -20.31 -8.82 0.37
CA THR A 79 -20.89 -8.13 -0.79
C THR A 79 -22.23 -8.72 -1.20
N VAL A 80 -23.09 -7.91 -1.81
CA VAL A 80 -24.36 -8.34 -2.41
C VAL A 80 -24.43 -7.77 -3.83
N GLY A 81 -24.56 -8.65 -4.82
CA GLY A 81 -24.48 -8.26 -6.23
C GLY A 81 -23.05 -7.90 -6.66
N GLY A 82 -22.93 -7.12 -7.73
CA GLY A 82 -21.65 -6.80 -8.35
C GLY A 82 -21.07 -7.95 -9.17
N ASN A 83 -19.99 -7.66 -9.89
CA ASN A 83 -19.35 -8.65 -10.77
C ASN A 83 -18.24 -9.40 -10.02
N GLN A 84 -18.50 -10.66 -9.66
CA GLN A 84 -17.55 -11.52 -8.94
C GLN A 84 -16.25 -11.78 -9.71
N TYR A 85 -16.27 -11.70 -11.06
CA TYR A 85 -15.05 -11.81 -11.87
C TYR A 85 -14.08 -10.65 -11.64
N LEU A 86 -14.56 -9.51 -11.14
CA LEU A 86 -13.75 -8.33 -10.82
C LEU A 86 -13.55 -8.18 -9.32
N ILE A 87 -14.53 -8.56 -8.49
CA ILE A 87 -14.43 -8.45 -7.03
C ILE A 87 -13.34 -9.37 -6.49
N LEU A 88 -13.34 -10.65 -6.84
CA LEU A 88 -12.40 -11.64 -6.28
C LEU A 88 -10.92 -11.31 -6.55
N PRO A 89 -10.48 -10.96 -7.77
CA PRO A 89 -9.08 -10.58 -7.99
C PRO A 89 -8.72 -9.20 -7.40
N ALA A 90 -9.71 -8.37 -7.06
CA ALA A 90 -9.45 -7.00 -6.60
C ALA A 90 -8.63 -6.95 -5.32
N GLY A 91 -8.73 -7.94 -4.42
CA GLY A 91 -7.94 -7.99 -3.19
C GLY A 91 -6.44 -7.93 -3.46
N TYR A 92 -5.93 -8.90 -4.23
CA TYR A 92 -4.50 -8.95 -4.55
C TYR A 92 -4.06 -7.81 -5.48
N ILE A 93 -4.83 -7.51 -6.53
CA ILE A 93 -4.49 -6.45 -7.48
C ILE A 93 -4.51 -5.08 -6.79
N GLY A 94 -5.51 -4.84 -5.94
CA GLY A 94 -5.64 -3.62 -5.16
C GLY A 94 -4.52 -3.47 -4.14
N SER A 95 -4.05 -4.56 -3.53
CA SER A 95 -2.86 -4.53 -2.66
C SER A 95 -1.60 -4.09 -3.41
N CYS A 96 -1.39 -4.60 -4.63
CA CYS A 96 -0.29 -4.14 -5.49
C CYS A 96 -0.43 -2.65 -5.85
N PHE A 97 -1.66 -2.24 -6.21
CA PHE A 97 -1.96 -0.86 -6.56
C PHE A 97 -1.72 0.11 -5.39
N TYR A 98 -2.21 -0.19 -4.19
CA TYR A 98 -2.02 0.66 -3.02
C TYR A 98 -0.54 0.75 -2.62
N GLY A 99 0.21 -0.34 -2.80
CA GLY A 99 1.65 -0.37 -2.60
C GLY A 99 2.37 0.68 -3.46
N MET A 100 2.21 0.55 -4.77
CA MET A 100 2.73 1.50 -5.76
C MET A 100 2.23 2.93 -5.50
N PHE A 101 0.93 3.09 -5.22
CA PHE A 101 0.30 4.40 -4.98
C PHE A 101 0.95 5.14 -3.81
N PHE A 102 1.10 4.49 -2.64
CA PHE A 102 1.67 5.16 -1.47
C PHE A 102 3.17 5.45 -1.64
N ILE A 103 3.92 4.56 -2.30
CA ILE A 103 5.32 4.80 -2.62
C ILE A 103 5.45 6.02 -3.54
N LEU A 104 4.78 6.02 -4.70
CA LEU A 104 4.91 7.11 -5.67
C LEU A 104 4.44 8.45 -5.08
N MET A 105 3.26 8.48 -4.45
CA MET A 105 2.71 9.72 -3.92
C MET A 105 3.59 10.37 -2.85
N ALA A 106 4.37 9.57 -2.12
CA ALA A 106 5.31 10.06 -1.11
C ALA A 106 6.47 10.88 -1.68
N TYR A 107 6.88 10.65 -2.94
CA TYR A 107 8.07 11.28 -3.53
C TYR A 107 7.79 12.26 -4.68
N LEU A 108 6.55 12.35 -5.19
CA LEU A 108 6.23 13.24 -6.30
C LEU A 108 6.19 14.73 -5.91
N SER A 109 5.52 15.05 -4.80
CA SER A 109 5.37 16.41 -4.27
C SER A 109 4.82 16.39 -2.84
N LYS A 110 4.96 17.51 -2.10
CA LYS A 110 4.29 17.67 -0.81
C LYS A 110 2.77 17.45 -0.92
N TRP A 111 2.14 17.94 -1.98
CA TRP A 111 0.70 17.86 -2.15
C TRP A 111 0.23 16.43 -2.41
N THR A 112 0.94 15.64 -3.22
CA THR A 112 0.64 14.23 -3.43
C THR A 112 0.82 13.41 -2.16
N LEU A 113 1.85 13.72 -1.35
CA LEU A 113 2.05 13.10 -0.04
C LEU A 113 0.87 13.40 0.89
N LEU A 114 0.44 14.65 0.98
CA LEU A 114 -0.71 15.03 1.81
C LEU A 114 -2.03 14.44 1.29
N ILE A 115 -2.26 14.43 -0.03
CA ILE A 115 -3.45 13.83 -0.63
C ILE A 115 -3.50 12.33 -0.33
N SER A 116 -2.41 11.60 -0.51
CA SER A 116 -2.36 10.17 -0.20
C SER A 116 -2.52 9.88 1.30
N THR A 117 -2.01 10.75 2.16
CA THR A 117 -2.20 10.68 3.62
C THR A 117 -3.66 10.90 4.01
N VAL A 118 -4.29 11.96 3.50
CA VAL A 118 -5.71 12.25 3.71
C VAL A 118 -6.59 11.13 3.17
N PHE A 119 -6.23 10.58 2.00
CA PHE A 119 -6.91 9.45 1.41
C PHE A 119 -6.87 8.22 2.32
N LEU A 120 -5.70 7.85 2.85
CA LEU A 120 -5.59 6.75 3.81
C LEU A 120 -6.45 6.99 5.05
N CYS A 121 -6.40 8.18 5.65
CA CYS A 121 -7.24 8.57 6.78
C CYS A 121 -8.74 8.48 6.45
N PHE A 122 -9.14 8.91 5.26
CA PHE A 122 -10.52 8.81 4.79
C PHE A 122 -10.96 7.36 4.65
N LEU A 123 -10.14 6.47 4.07
CA LEU A 123 -10.46 5.05 3.98
C LEU A 123 -10.66 4.43 5.37
N LEU A 124 -9.73 4.69 6.29
CA LEU A 124 -9.79 4.19 7.67
C LEU A 124 -11.05 4.69 8.38
N LEU A 125 -11.38 5.98 8.25
CA LEU A 125 -12.57 6.57 8.85
C LEU A 125 -13.87 6.04 8.24
N LEU A 126 -13.93 5.93 6.92
CA LEU A 126 -15.08 5.40 6.19
C LEU A 126 -15.39 3.97 6.65
N VAL A 127 -14.39 3.11 6.70
CA VAL A 127 -14.59 1.73 7.15
C VAL A 127 -14.93 1.70 8.64
N LEU A 128 -14.22 2.44 9.48
CA LEU A 128 -14.49 2.53 10.93
C LEU A 128 -15.95 2.87 11.23
N VAL A 129 -16.50 3.89 10.56
CA VAL A 129 -17.83 4.44 10.85
C VAL A 129 -18.94 3.61 10.18
N VAL A 130 -18.73 3.18 8.93
CA VAL A 130 -19.82 2.63 8.10
C VAL A 130 -19.77 1.11 7.98
N TYR A 131 -18.59 0.51 7.83
CA TYR A 131 -18.47 -0.89 7.38
C TYR A 131 -17.83 -1.85 8.39
N ALA A 132 -17.14 -1.37 9.41
CA ALA A 132 -16.39 -2.18 10.34
C ALA A 132 -17.33 -3.01 11.23
N LYS A 133 -17.33 -4.33 11.00
CA LYS A 133 -18.24 -5.26 11.66
C LYS A 133 -17.70 -5.85 12.97
N ASN A 134 -16.40 -6.04 13.10
CA ASN A 134 -15.79 -6.56 14.33
C ASN A 134 -15.01 -5.48 15.10
N MET A 135 -14.92 -5.64 16.43
CA MET A 135 -14.25 -4.67 17.31
C MET A 135 -12.75 -4.55 17.04
N PHE A 136 -12.13 -5.62 16.55
CA PHE A 136 -10.71 -5.62 16.22
C PHE A 136 -10.38 -4.68 15.06
N LEU A 137 -11.14 -4.74 13.96
CA LEU A 137 -10.97 -3.81 12.85
C LEU A 137 -11.20 -2.36 13.29
N ARG A 138 -12.20 -2.09 14.15
CA ARG A 138 -12.42 -0.74 14.68
C ARG A 138 -11.20 -0.22 15.44
N PHE A 139 -10.62 -1.06 16.31
CA PHE A 139 -9.38 -0.72 17.01
C PHE A 139 -8.22 -0.49 16.03
N LEU A 140 -8.05 -1.35 15.03
CA LEU A 140 -7.03 -1.21 14.01
C LEU A 140 -7.17 0.12 13.25
N CYS A 141 -8.38 0.49 12.83
CA CYS A 141 -8.64 1.76 12.16
C CYS A 141 -8.31 2.95 13.07
N LEU A 142 -8.73 2.93 14.34
CA LEU A 142 -8.42 3.98 15.30
C LEU A 142 -6.91 4.12 15.55
N LEU A 143 -6.20 2.99 15.67
CA LEU A 143 -4.75 2.95 15.85
C LEU A 143 -4.04 3.65 14.68
N PHE A 144 -4.33 3.25 13.44
CA PHE A 144 -3.68 3.83 12.26
C PHE A 144 -4.12 5.26 11.97
N LEU A 145 -5.38 5.62 12.26
CA LEU A 145 -5.84 7.01 12.18
C LEU A 145 -5.07 7.89 13.17
N SER A 146 -4.94 7.44 14.42
CA SER A 146 -4.18 8.16 15.45
C SER A 146 -2.72 8.30 15.06
N ILE A 147 -2.04 7.21 14.65
CA ILE A 147 -0.62 7.24 14.27
C ILE A 147 -0.40 8.20 13.09
N THR A 148 -1.21 8.09 12.04
CA THR A 148 -1.05 8.88 10.82
C THR A 148 -1.29 10.36 11.08
N ILE A 149 -2.36 10.70 11.82
CA ILE A 149 -2.65 12.09 12.20
C ILE A 149 -1.58 12.64 13.14
N SER A 150 -1.11 11.88 14.13
CA SER A 150 -0.05 12.31 15.02
C SER A 150 1.25 12.61 14.27
N ILE A 151 1.66 11.73 13.34
CA ILE A 151 2.85 11.97 12.50
C ILE A 151 2.65 13.24 11.65
N TRP A 152 1.49 13.42 11.03
CA TRP A 152 1.21 14.62 10.24
C TRP A 152 1.27 15.89 11.10
N VAL A 153 0.60 15.92 12.26
CA VAL A 153 0.63 17.07 13.18
C VAL A 153 2.06 17.38 13.64
N LEU A 154 2.87 16.35 13.94
CA LEU A 154 4.28 16.54 14.28
C LEU A 154 5.08 17.14 13.13
N CYS A 155 4.82 16.74 11.88
CA CYS A 155 5.46 17.33 10.70
C CYS A 155 5.07 18.81 10.53
N GLU A 156 3.81 19.17 10.78
CA GLU A 156 3.37 20.57 10.73
C GLU A 156 4.01 21.41 11.86
N TYR A 157 4.07 20.86 13.07
CA TYR A 157 4.62 21.55 14.24
C TYR A 157 6.15 21.75 14.14
N TYR A 158 6.87 20.74 13.64
CA TYR A 158 8.34 20.78 13.48
C TYR A 158 8.80 20.95 12.04
N LYS A 159 7.98 21.59 11.19
CA LYS A 159 8.23 21.73 9.75
C LYS A 159 9.60 22.29 9.38
N ASP A 160 10.15 23.19 10.20
CA ASP A 160 11.47 23.81 9.96
C ASP A 160 12.65 22.86 10.28
N LYS A 161 12.41 21.79 11.04
CA LYS A 161 13.46 20.83 11.46
C LYS A 161 13.39 19.50 10.71
N VAL A 162 12.19 18.93 10.59
CA VAL A 162 11.99 17.58 10.04
C VAL A 162 11.20 17.58 8.73
N TYR A 163 10.62 18.72 8.35
CA TYR A 163 9.73 18.84 7.20
C TYR A 163 8.68 17.71 7.22
N TYR A 164 8.46 17.05 6.09
CA TYR A 164 7.53 15.91 5.98
C TYR A 164 8.26 14.56 5.90
N TRP A 165 9.55 14.48 6.27
CA TRP A 165 10.33 13.24 6.24
C TRP A 165 9.68 12.07 6.98
N PRO A 166 9.18 12.25 8.23
CA PRO A 166 8.49 11.17 8.93
C PRO A 166 7.28 10.64 8.15
N LEU A 167 6.53 11.53 7.50
CA LEU A 167 5.36 11.16 6.72
C LEU A 167 5.74 10.43 5.42
N ILE A 168 6.83 10.85 4.76
CA ILE A 168 7.37 10.13 3.59
C ILE A 168 7.75 8.71 3.96
N ILE A 169 8.50 8.54 5.06
CA ILE A 169 8.98 7.23 5.49
C ILE A 169 7.81 6.31 5.87
N ILE A 170 6.82 6.78 6.63
CA ILE A 170 5.68 5.92 7.01
C ILE A 170 4.83 5.52 5.80
N MET A 171 4.59 6.44 4.86
CA MET A 171 3.83 6.15 3.64
C MET A 171 4.60 5.20 2.70
N THR A 172 5.92 5.39 2.58
CA THR A 172 6.81 4.46 1.87
C THR A 172 6.79 3.08 2.52
N PHE A 173 6.90 3.03 3.84
CA PHE A 173 6.90 1.78 4.60
C PHE A 173 5.60 0.98 4.43
N ILE A 174 4.45 1.66 4.54
CA ILE A 174 3.14 1.06 4.29
C ILE A 174 3.08 0.54 2.85
N GLY A 175 3.50 1.34 1.87
CA GLY A 175 3.47 0.93 0.46
C GLY A 175 4.35 -0.29 0.17
N VAL A 176 5.60 -0.28 0.63
CA VAL A 176 6.53 -1.41 0.47
C VAL A 176 6.02 -2.66 1.17
N LEU A 177 5.49 -2.52 2.40
CA LEU A 177 4.91 -3.66 3.11
C LEU A 177 3.71 -4.22 2.37
N ASN A 178 2.87 -3.38 1.74
CA ASN A 178 1.69 -3.84 1.00
C ASN A 178 2.06 -4.66 -0.25
N GLU A 179 3.06 -4.21 -1.02
CA GLU A 179 3.58 -4.98 -2.17
C GLU A 179 4.16 -6.32 -1.70
N MET A 180 5.01 -6.30 -0.67
CA MET A 180 5.64 -7.50 -0.11
C MET A 180 4.62 -8.48 0.50
N TYR A 181 3.65 -7.96 1.26
CA TYR A 181 2.65 -8.79 1.91
C TYR A 181 1.76 -9.48 0.88
N SER A 182 1.39 -8.79 -0.21
CA SER A 182 0.64 -9.39 -1.31
C SER A 182 1.39 -10.58 -1.94
N ILE A 183 2.73 -10.53 -2.05
CA ILE A 183 3.52 -11.68 -2.49
C ILE A 183 3.34 -12.86 -1.53
N VAL A 184 3.50 -12.61 -0.23
CA VAL A 184 3.40 -13.66 0.79
C VAL A 184 1.99 -14.26 0.84
N ASP A 185 0.96 -13.42 0.79
CA ASP A 185 -0.44 -13.82 0.81
C ASP A 185 -0.77 -14.74 -0.40
N ILE A 186 -0.34 -14.34 -1.60
CA ILE A 186 -0.47 -15.17 -2.81
C ILE A 186 0.30 -16.49 -2.65
N PHE A 187 1.54 -16.47 -2.15
CA PHE A 187 2.32 -17.68 -1.94
C PHE A 187 1.67 -18.62 -0.92
N GLU A 188 1.11 -18.08 0.16
CA GLU A 188 0.43 -18.87 1.19
C GLU A 188 -0.82 -19.57 0.65
N ASP A 189 -1.60 -18.86 -0.18
CA ASP A 189 -2.77 -19.42 -0.86
C ASP A 189 -2.42 -20.38 -2.02
N LEU A 190 -1.25 -20.23 -2.63
CA LEU A 190 -0.78 -21.08 -3.75
C LEU A 190 -0.13 -22.38 -3.30
N ILE A 191 0.76 -22.31 -2.31
CA ILE A 191 1.73 -23.37 -1.98
C ILE A 191 1.36 -24.05 -0.67
N THR A 192 0.99 -23.29 0.36
CA THR A 192 0.95 -23.80 1.74
C THR A 192 -0.44 -24.30 2.13
N ARG A 193 -1.51 -23.64 1.66
CA ARG A 193 -2.89 -24.07 1.91
C ARG A 193 -3.76 -23.75 0.70
N SER A 194 -4.29 -24.78 0.04
CA SER A 194 -5.50 -24.60 -0.78
C SER A 194 -6.68 -24.42 0.16
N THR A 195 -6.79 -23.23 0.75
CA THR A 195 -7.84 -22.84 1.68
C THR A 195 -9.15 -22.75 0.89
N PRO A 196 -10.19 -23.57 1.19
CA PRO A 196 -11.42 -23.61 0.39
C PRO A 196 -12.19 -22.27 0.34
N ASP A 197 -11.78 -21.29 1.15
CA ASP A 197 -12.41 -19.97 1.23
C ASP A 197 -11.51 -18.83 0.72
N SER A 198 -10.31 -19.10 0.20
CA SER A 198 -9.46 -18.06 -0.39
C SER A 198 -10.06 -17.50 -1.68
N ASP A 199 -9.66 -16.28 -2.04
CA ASP A 199 -10.13 -15.62 -3.26
C ASP A 199 -9.72 -16.38 -4.52
N SER A 200 -8.50 -16.96 -4.52
CA SER A 200 -8.01 -17.81 -5.62
C SER A 200 -8.87 -19.06 -5.80
N TYR A 201 -9.31 -19.68 -4.71
CA TYR A 201 -10.18 -20.84 -4.75
C TYR A 201 -11.59 -20.49 -5.24
N LYS A 202 -12.18 -19.41 -4.72
CA LYS A 202 -13.49 -18.91 -5.18
C LYS A 202 -13.47 -18.53 -6.66
N TYR A 203 -12.38 -17.89 -7.12
CA TYR A 203 -12.21 -17.48 -8.50
C TYR A 203 -12.00 -18.68 -9.44
N ALA A 204 -11.24 -19.68 -8.99
CA ALA A 204 -11.10 -20.95 -9.69
C ALA A 204 -12.45 -21.66 -9.88
N LYS A 205 -13.28 -21.70 -8.82
CA LYS A 205 -14.64 -22.28 -8.90
C LYS A 205 -15.53 -21.53 -9.89
N LEU A 206 -15.40 -20.20 -9.95
CA LEU A 206 -16.13 -19.34 -10.88
C LEU A 206 -15.68 -19.57 -12.34
N THR A 207 -14.37 -19.62 -12.57
CA THR A 207 -13.77 -19.73 -13.91
C THR A 207 -13.60 -21.16 -14.41
N LYS A 208 -13.86 -22.16 -13.55
CA LYS A 208 -13.54 -23.59 -13.76
C LYS A 208 -12.05 -23.84 -14.03
N CYS A 209 -11.18 -22.93 -13.59
CA CYS A 209 -9.74 -23.00 -13.72
C CYS A 209 -9.10 -23.54 -12.43
N SER A 210 -7.82 -23.91 -12.46
CA SER A 210 -7.07 -24.28 -11.25
C SER A 210 -6.79 -23.05 -10.39
N SER A 211 -7.03 -23.14 -9.07
CA SER A 211 -6.69 -22.07 -8.11
C SER A 211 -5.20 -21.72 -8.14
N LYS A 212 -4.35 -22.71 -8.41
CA LYS A 212 -2.91 -22.50 -8.58
C LYS A 212 -2.59 -21.64 -9.81
N LEU A 213 -3.33 -21.83 -10.91
CA LEU A 213 -3.12 -21.00 -12.10
C LEU A 213 -3.56 -19.55 -11.82
N CYS A 214 -4.70 -19.37 -11.15
CA CYS A 214 -5.20 -18.05 -10.77
C CYS A 214 -4.21 -17.30 -9.87
N GLY A 215 -3.67 -17.95 -8.84
CA GLY A 215 -2.68 -17.29 -7.98
C GLY A 215 -1.35 -17.02 -8.70
N VAL A 216 -0.88 -17.88 -9.61
CA VAL A 216 0.34 -17.60 -10.41
C VAL A 216 0.13 -16.37 -11.29
N LEU A 217 -1.05 -16.22 -11.90
CA LEU A 217 -1.37 -15.03 -12.70
C LEU A 217 -1.34 -13.76 -11.83
N TRP A 218 -1.89 -13.81 -10.62
CA TRP A 218 -1.86 -12.65 -9.71
C TRP A 218 -0.45 -12.37 -9.16
N LEU A 219 0.36 -13.41 -8.95
CA LEU A 219 1.77 -13.24 -8.60
C LEU A 219 2.55 -12.52 -9.71
N LEU A 220 2.31 -12.87 -10.97
CA LEU A 220 2.90 -12.17 -12.12
C LEU A 220 2.45 -10.71 -12.19
N ILE A 221 1.18 -10.43 -11.91
CA ILE A 221 0.67 -9.05 -11.80
C ILE A 221 1.39 -8.31 -10.67
N ASN A 222 1.58 -8.93 -9.51
CA ASN A 222 2.31 -8.31 -8.40
C ASN A 222 3.75 -7.94 -8.82
N PHE A 223 4.49 -8.86 -9.43
CA PHE A 223 5.84 -8.54 -9.95
C PHE A 223 5.83 -7.44 -11.00
N PHE A 224 4.81 -7.40 -11.86
CA PHE A 224 4.64 -6.31 -12.81
C PHE A 224 4.46 -4.96 -12.09
N PHE A 225 3.64 -4.88 -11.03
CA PHE A 225 3.49 -3.66 -10.24
C PHE A 225 4.80 -3.24 -9.57
N ILE A 226 5.58 -4.17 -9.00
CA ILE A 226 6.88 -3.85 -8.39
C ILE A 226 7.86 -3.28 -9.43
N ILE A 227 7.96 -3.93 -10.59
CA ILE A 227 8.82 -3.45 -11.69
C ILE A 227 8.34 -2.08 -12.17
N LEU A 228 7.02 -1.89 -12.29
CA LEU A 228 6.42 -0.63 -12.68
C LEU A 228 6.70 0.48 -11.64
N THR A 229 6.60 0.19 -10.34
CA THR A 229 6.95 1.12 -9.26
C THR A 229 8.41 1.58 -9.40
N ILE A 230 9.35 0.65 -9.55
CA ILE A 230 10.79 0.94 -9.70
C ILE A 230 11.04 1.76 -10.96
N TYR A 231 10.45 1.36 -12.09
CA TYR A 231 10.56 2.06 -13.36
C TYR A 231 10.03 3.49 -13.28
N LEU A 232 8.84 3.68 -12.70
CA LEU A 232 8.22 5.01 -12.58
C LEU A 232 9.04 5.93 -11.68
N ILE A 233 9.65 5.43 -10.61
CA ILE A 233 10.58 6.23 -9.77
C ILE A 233 11.79 6.67 -10.59
N GLY A 234 12.36 5.77 -11.40
CA GLY A 234 13.50 6.10 -12.26
C GLY A 234 13.14 7.05 -13.42
N ALA A 235 11.94 6.93 -13.96
CA ALA A 235 11.47 7.75 -15.08
C ALA A 235 11.00 9.14 -14.62
N ILE A 236 10.47 9.27 -13.41
CA ILE A 236 9.92 10.54 -12.92
C ILE A 236 11.01 11.35 -12.21
N GLN A 237 11.41 12.45 -12.84
CA GLN A 237 12.35 13.41 -12.26
C GLN A 237 11.60 14.49 -11.46
N VAL A 238 11.92 14.58 -10.18
CA VAL A 238 11.36 15.56 -9.24
C VAL A 238 12.45 16.54 -8.80
N LYS A 239 12.52 17.69 -9.48
CA LYS A 239 13.61 18.68 -9.32
C LYS A 239 13.62 19.44 -7.99
N ASN A 240 12.54 19.44 -7.20
CA ASN A 240 12.34 20.40 -6.10
C ASN A 240 11.85 19.82 -4.76
N PHE A 241 11.83 18.49 -4.57
CA PHE A 241 11.22 17.93 -3.36
C PHE A 241 12.01 18.25 -2.08
N ASP A 242 13.33 18.38 -2.18
CA ASP A 242 14.25 18.52 -1.03
C ASP A 242 14.98 19.88 -0.94
N THR A 243 14.86 20.75 -1.94
CA THR A 243 15.75 21.93 -2.08
C THR A 243 15.51 23.00 -1.00
N GLU A 244 14.31 23.09 -0.42
CA GLU A 244 14.03 24.01 0.70
C GLU A 244 14.64 23.55 2.04
N LEU A 245 14.85 22.24 2.23
CA LEU A 245 15.43 21.69 3.46
C LEU A 245 16.93 21.98 3.55
N TYR A 246 17.66 21.72 2.47
CA TYR A 246 19.12 21.88 2.44
C TYR A 246 19.56 23.34 2.46
N HIS A 247 18.75 24.25 1.90
CA HIS A 247 19.05 25.68 1.91
C HIS A 247 18.94 26.31 3.30
N LYS A 248 18.13 25.73 4.21
CA LYS A 248 17.98 26.17 5.62
C LYS A 248 18.97 25.52 6.58
N VAL A 249 19.43 24.29 6.31
CA VAL A 249 20.40 23.56 7.17
C VAL A 249 21.85 24.01 6.90
N GLY A 250 22.08 25.01 6.04
CA GLY A 250 23.41 25.58 5.78
C GLY A 250 24.37 24.65 5.04
N ILE A 251 23.87 23.53 4.52
CA ILE A 251 24.67 22.59 3.73
C ILE A 251 24.65 23.10 2.28
N GLN A 252 25.51 24.08 1.97
CA GLN A 252 25.85 24.41 0.59
C GLN A 252 26.64 23.24 -0.01
N ILE A 253 25.95 22.32 -0.67
CA ILE A 253 26.61 21.30 -1.50
C ILE A 253 26.66 21.83 -2.92
N LYS A 254 27.87 22.02 -3.43
CA LYS A 254 28.14 22.48 -4.80
C LYS A 254 27.40 21.62 -5.82
N LYS A 255 26.84 22.32 -6.81
CA LYS A 255 26.19 21.78 -8.02
C LYS A 255 27.04 20.73 -8.72
#